data_AF-A0A318DRP5-F1
#
_entry.id   AF-A0A318DRP5-F1
#
_cell.length_a   1.000
_cell.length_b   1.000
_cell.length_c   1.000
_cell.angle_alpha   90.00
_cell.angle_beta   90.00
_cell.angle_gamma   90.00
#
_symmetry.space_group_name_H-M   'P 1'
#
loop_
_entity.id
_entity.type
_entity.pdbx_description
1 polymer ?
#
loop_
_entity_poly.entity_id
_entity_poly.type
_entity_poly.pdbx_seq_one_letter_code
_entity_poly.pdbx_strand_id
1 'polypeptide(L)'
;MTARFTLADLDAAAALMRDGGVLAYPTEAVYGLGCDPHNLAAFERLFALKQRPPTQGVLLIGADFAQVEPYIDLAAVPAEVLAQVQESWPGPFTWIFPRSPRVPDWVAGAHAGIALRVTAHEPAAALCRAFGAALVSTSANPHGQPPARSAEVAAGYFGPALDGLLDAPLGDQARPSVIRDALTGAIIRS
;
A
#
# COMPACT_ATOMS: atom_id res chain seq x y z
N MET A 1 15.68 6.47 -16.26
CA MET A 1 15.63 5.03 -16.59
C MET A 1 15.15 4.34 -15.34
N THR A 2 14.10 3.53 -15.40
CA THR A 2 13.51 2.88 -14.23
C THR A 2 14.46 1.83 -13.68
N ALA A 3 14.81 1.93 -12.39
CA ALA A 3 15.62 0.93 -11.71
C ALA A 3 14.84 -0.39 -11.63
N ARG A 4 15.53 -1.52 -11.79
CA ARG A 4 14.95 -2.84 -11.60
C ARG A 4 15.59 -3.51 -10.40
N PHE A 5 14.76 -4.00 -9.50
CA PHE A 5 15.15 -4.66 -8.27
C PHE A 5 14.60 -6.07 -8.26
N THR A 6 15.32 -6.97 -7.61
CA THR A 6 14.86 -8.31 -7.24
C THR A 6 14.73 -8.40 -5.72
N LEU A 7 14.35 -9.57 -5.18
CA LEU A 7 14.34 -9.80 -3.74
C LEU A 7 15.73 -9.67 -3.09
N ALA A 8 16.81 -9.76 -3.86
CA ALA A 8 18.17 -9.52 -3.36
C ALA A 8 18.48 -8.02 -3.16
N ASP A 9 17.67 -7.13 -3.74
CA ASP A 9 17.95 -5.69 -3.82
C ASP A 9 16.99 -4.86 -2.94
N LEU A 10 16.32 -5.48 -1.97
CA LEU A 10 15.28 -4.83 -1.16
C LEU A 10 15.78 -3.59 -0.42
N ASP A 11 17.02 -3.60 0.08
CA ASP A 11 17.61 -2.43 0.73
C ASP A 11 17.81 -1.26 -0.23
N ALA A 12 18.19 -1.55 -1.49
CA ALA A 12 18.33 -0.54 -2.53
C ALA A 12 16.97 0.00 -2.99
N ALA A 13 15.97 -0.89 -3.12
CA ALA A 13 14.59 -0.48 -3.40
C ALA A 13 14.02 0.41 -2.29
N ALA A 14 14.26 0.04 -1.02
CA ALA A 14 13.86 0.83 0.14
C ALA A 14 14.58 2.18 0.20
N ALA A 15 15.88 2.23 -0.10
CA ALA A 15 16.63 3.49 -0.19
C ALA A 15 16.03 4.43 -1.25
N LEU A 16 15.73 3.91 -2.45
CA LEU A 16 15.06 4.69 -3.50
C LEU A 16 13.72 5.28 -3.02
N MET A 17 12.93 4.52 -2.25
CA MET A 17 11.67 5.02 -1.69
C MET A 17 11.88 6.09 -0.61
N ARG A 18 12.89 5.94 0.25
CA ARG A 18 13.26 6.96 1.25
C ARG A 18 13.70 8.27 0.61
N ASP A 19 14.34 8.19 -0.55
CA ASP A 19 14.74 9.36 -1.34
C ASP A 19 13.57 9.99 -2.13
N GLY A 20 12.33 9.54 -1.88
CA GLY A 20 11.11 10.08 -2.51
C GLY A 20 10.75 9.44 -3.85
N GLY A 21 11.31 8.26 -4.13
CA GLY A 21 10.99 7.48 -5.32
C GLY A 21 9.65 6.75 -5.24
N VAL A 22 9.01 6.56 -6.39
CA VAL A 22 7.81 5.73 -6.56
C VAL A 22 8.22 4.36 -7.13
N LEU A 23 7.84 3.31 -6.40
CA LEU A 23 8.18 1.92 -6.71
C LEU A 23 6.92 1.14 -7.13
N ALA A 24 7.01 0.40 -8.23
CA ALA A 24 6.05 -0.65 -8.55
C ALA A 24 6.50 -1.98 -7.93
N TYR A 25 5.62 -2.72 -7.26
CA TYR A 25 5.97 -3.97 -6.58
C TYR A 25 4.79 -4.97 -6.57
N PRO A 26 5.06 -6.29 -6.54
CA PRO A 26 4.00 -7.30 -6.50
C PRO A 26 3.31 -7.32 -5.14
N THR A 27 2.02 -7.69 -5.15
CA THR A 27 1.24 -7.99 -3.95
C THR A 27 0.53 -9.34 -4.10
N GLU A 28 -0.44 -9.64 -3.24
CA GLU A 28 -1.18 -10.91 -3.23
C GLU A 28 -1.88 -11.22 -4.56
N ALA A 29 -2.33 -10.20 -5.31
CA ALA A 29 -3.17 -10.40 -6.51
C ALA A 29 -2.73 -9.64 -7.76
N VAL A 30 -2.15 -8.45 -7.57
CA VAL A 30 -1.78 -7.50 -8.63
C VAL A 30 -0.53 -6.73 -8.20
N TYR A 31 0.12 -6.04 -9.13
CA TYR A 31 1.16 -5.08 -8.78
C TYR A 31 0.53 -3.84 -8.13
N GLY A 32 1.23 -3.27 -7.15
CA GLY A 32 0.95 -1.99 -6.54
C GLY A 32 1.98 -0.92 -6.93
N LEU A 33 1.59 0.35 -6.80
CA LEU A 33 2.48 1.48 -6.70
C LEU A 33 2.58 1.89 -5.23
N GLY A 34 3.79 2.19 -4.79
CA GLY A 34 4.03 2.68 -3.44
C GLY A 34 5.09 3.76 -3.35
N CYS A 35 5.02 4.48 -2.25
CA CYS A 35 5.94 5.52 -1.83
C CYS A 35 5.85 5.69 -0.30
N ASP A 36 6.72 6.54 0.26
CA ASP A 36 6.61 6.95 1.65
C ASP A 36 5.32 7.76 1.90
N PRO A 37 4.43 7.35 2.82
CA PRO A 37 3.23 8.12 3.15
C PRO A 37 3.48 9.55 3.61
N HIS A 38 4.65 9.83 4.22
CA HIS A 38 5.01 11.14 4.74
C HIS A 38 5.74 12.04 3.73
N ASN A 39 6.05 11.53 2.53
CA ASN A 39 6.66 12.32 1.47
C ASN A 39 5.59 12.81 0.48
N LEU A 40 5.12 14.05 0.68
CA LEU A 40 4.08 14.66 -0.17
C LEU A 40 4.48 14.67 -1.65
N ALA A 41 5.73 14.99 -1.98
CA ALA A 41 6.18 15.04 -3.37
C ALA A 41 6.13 13.65 -4.04
N ALA A 42 6.54 12.60 -3.33
CA ALA A 42 6.45 11.22 -3.83
C ALA A 42 4.98 10.80 -4.00
N PHE A 43 4.10 11.18 -3.06
CA PHE A 43 2.68 10.92 -3.13
C PHE A 43 2.01 11.61 -4.33
N GLU A 44 2.29 12.89 -4.56
CA GLU A 44 1.78 13.65 -5.70
C GLU A 44 2.24 13.04 -7.03
N ARG A 45 3.51 12.64 -7.12
CA ARG A 45 4.05 11.92 -8.29
C ARG A 45 3.31 10.59 -8.52
N LEU A 46 3.12 9.80 -7.46
CA LEU A 46 2.36 8.54 -7.53
C LEU A 46 0.93 8.79 -8.03
N PHE A 47 0.25 9.82 -7.52
CA PHE A 47 -1.11 10.17 -7.97
C PHE A 47 -1.16 10.69 -9.40
N ALA A 48 -0.15 11.47 -9.83
CA ALA A 48 -0.02 11.93 -11.20
C ALA A 48 0.12 10.75 -12.18
N LEU A 49 0.91 9.73 -11.84
CA LEU A 49 1.02 8.49 -12.62
C LEU A 49 -0.34 7.80 -12.79
N LYS A 50 -1.17 7.81 -11.74
CA LYS A 50 -2.49 7.19 -11.77
C LYS A 50 -3.52 8.00 -12.55
N GLN A 51 -3.30 9.29 -12.77
CA GLN A 51 -4.29 10.21 -13.35
C GLN A 51 -5.65 10.16 -12.62
N ARG A 52 -5.61 10.05 -11.29
CA ARG A 52 -6.81 9.94 -10.43
C ARG A 52 -7.01 11.24 -9.63
N PRO A 53 -8.25 11.68 -9.37
CA PRO A 53 -8.51 12.75 -8.42
C PRO A 53 -7.93 12.44 -7.02
N PRO A 54 -7.27 13.41 -6.35
CA PRO A 54 -6.65 13.23 -5.03
C PRO A 54 -7.66 13.05 -3.89
N THR A 55 -8.96 13.22 -4.16
CA THR A 55 -10.03 13.10 -3.16
C THR A 55 -10.25 11.68 -2.67
N GLN A 56 -9.76 10.67 -3.41
CA GLN A 56 -9.93 9.27 -3.04
C GLN A 56 -8.71 8.81 -2.23
N GLY A 57 -8.91 8.53 -0.94
CA GLY A 57 -7.85 8.00 -0.07
C GLY A 57 -7.23 6.70 -0.59
N VAL A 58 -6.04 6.39 -0.09
CA VAL A 58 -5.31 5.15 -0.37
C VAL A 58 -5.08 4.36 0.92
N LEU A 59 -4.66 3.10 0.78
CA LEU A 59 -4.33 2.27 1.93
C LEU A 59 -2.83 2.32 2.23
N LEU A 60 -2.48 2.07 3.49
CA LEU A 60 -1.12 1.76 3.90
C LEU A 60 -0.96 0.24 4.09
N ILE A 61 0.17 -0.29 3.64
CA ILE A 61 0.54 -1.69 3.78
C ILE A 61 1.78 -1.81 4.66
N GLY A 62 1.76 -2.72 5.64
CA GLY A 62 2.90 -3.03 6.50
C GLY A 62 3.16 -4.54 6.57
N ALA A 63 4.34 -4.90 7.06
CA ALA A 63 4.74 -6.29 7.31
C ALA A 63 4.22 -6.85 8.63
N ASP A 64 3.98 -5.98 9.61
CA ASP A 64 3.48 -6.32 10.94
C ASP A 64 2.58 -5.21 11.50
N PHE A 65 1.96 -5.49 12.64
CA PHE A 65 1.04 -4.54 13.27
C PHE A 65 1.75 -3.26 13.74
N ALA A 66 2.99 -3.34 14.23
CA ALA A 66 3.72 -2.19 14.74
C ALA A 66 4.01 -1.14 13.64
N GLN A 67 4.10 -1.56 12.39
CA GLN A 67 4.24 -0.65 11.25
C GLN A 67 2.94 0.11 10.91
N VAL A 68 1.76 -0.42 11.23
CA VAL A 68 0.46 0.21 10.90
C VAL A 68 -0.22 0.86 12.10
N GLU A 69 0.07 0.40 13.32
CA GLU A 69 -0.45 0.92 14.59
C GLU A 69 -0.38 2.46 14.70
N PRO A 70 0.73 3.14 14.31
CA PRO A 70 0.83 4.59 14.47
C PRO A 70 -0.23 5.40 13.72
N TYR A 71 -0.88 4.79 12.72
CA TYR A 71 -1.91 5.43 11.89
C TYR A 71 -3.32 5.25 12.44
N ILE A 72 -3.51 4.46 13.50
CA ILE A 72 -4.79 4.16 14.12
C ILE A 72 -5.02 5.08 15.33
N ASP A 73 -6.19 5.70 15.41
CA ASP A 73 -6.65 6.32 16.67
C ASP A 73 -7.15 5.22 17.61
N LEU A 74 -6.21 4.62 18.36
CA LEU A 74 -6.49 3.51 19.26
C LEU A 74 -7.48 3.87 20.38
N ALA A 75 -7.59 5.14 20.75
CA ALA A 75 -8.56 5.57 21.76
C ALA A 75 -10.01 5.45 21.28
N ALA A 76 -10.22 5.45 19.96
CA ALA A 76 -11.52 5.30 19.32
C ALA A 76 -11.84 3.84 18.92
N VAL A 77 -10.96 2.88 19.23
CA VAL A 77 -11.11 1.47 18.82
C VAL A 77 -11.23 0.58 20.06
N PRO A 78 -12.36 -0.13 20.25
CA PRO A 78 -12.50 -1.11 21.32
C PRO A 78 -11.44 -2.22 21.22
N ALA A 79 -10.91 -2.68 22.35
CA ALA A 79 -9.82 -3.65 22.39
C ALA A 79 -10.21 -5.00 21.74
N GLU A 80 -11.46 -5.41 21.91
CA GLU A 80 -12.03 -6.61 21.29
C GLU A 80 -12.10 -6.52 19.76
N VAL A 81 -12.41 -5.33 19.22
CA VAL A 81 -12.42 -5.08 17.78
C VAL A 81 -11.00 -5.15 17.24
N LEU A 82 -10.04 -4.54 17.93
CA LEU A 82 -8.64 -4.59 17.54
C LEU A 82 -8.10 -6.02 17.52
N ALA A 83 -8.39 -6.81 18.57
CA ALA A 83 -7.99 -8.20 18.66
C ALA A 83 -8.56 -9.05 17.50
N GLN A 84 -9.86 -8.88 17.20
CA GLN A 84 -10.50 -9.60 16.08
C GLN A 84 -9.88 -9.24 14.73
N VAL A 85 -9.56 -7.96 14.49
CA VAL A 85 -8.87 -7.56 13.27
C VAL A 85 -7.46 -8.16 13.21
N GLN A 86 -6.72 -8.15 14.32
CA GLN A 86 -5.38 -8.71 14.39
C GLN A 86 -5.36 -10.23 14.10
N GLU A 87 -6.39 -10.98 14.48
CA GLU A 87 -6.51 -12.41 14.12
C GLU A 87 -6.58 -12.66 12.60
N SER A 88 -7.05 -11.67 11.83
CA SER A 88 -7.08 -11.76 10.36
C SER A 88 -5.74 -11.38 9.70
N TRP A 89 -4.79 -10.88 10.48
CA TRP A 89 -3.50 -10.38 10.01
C TRP A 89 -2.34 -11.26 10.54
N PRO A 90 -1.29 -11.50 9.73
CA PRO A 90 -1.09 -11.05 8.35
C PRO A 90 -2.01 -11.77 7.35
N GLY A 91 -2.49 -11.05 6.34
CA GLY A 91 -3.39 -11.66 5.35
C GLY A 91 -3.93 -10.68 4.30
N PRO A 92 -4.76 -11.17 3.35
CA PRO A 92 -5.32 -10.38 2.27
C PRO A 92 -6.54 -9.53 2.72
N PHE A 93 -6.56 -9.09 3.99
CA PHE A 93 -7.66 -8.31 4.57
C PHE A 93 -7.24 -6.87 4.75
N THR A 94 -8.11 -5.95 4.32
CA THR A 94 -7.91 -4.51 4.51
C THR A 94 -9.00 -3.98 5.41
N TRP A 95 -8.59 -3.30 6.47
CA TRP A 95 -9.49 -2.77 7.49
C TRP A 95 -9.37 -1.25 7.54
N ILE A 96 -10.51 -0.56 7.61
CA ILE A 96 -10.58 0.89 7.82
C ILE A 96 -10.71 1.15 9.30
N PHE A 97 -9.78 1.94 9.83
CA PHE A 97 -9.79 2.40 11.21
C PHE A 97 -10.04 3.90 11.30
N PRO A 98 -10.59 4.41 12.41
CA PRO A 98 -10.41 5.82 12.77
C PRO A 98 -8.92 6.20 12.68
N ARG A 99 -8.61 7.27 11.96
CA ARG A 99 -7.22 7.65 11.70
C ARG A 99 -6.63 8.48 12.84
N SER A 100 -5.38 8.23 13.18
CA SER A 100 -4.63 9.09 14.09
C SER A 100 -4.21 10.39 13.39
N PRO A 101 -3.79 11.43 14.14
CA PRO A 101 -3.19 12.65 13.58
C PRO A 101 -1.90 12.42 12.78
N ARG A 102 -1.28 11.23 12.86
CA ARG A 102 -0.09 10.91 12.06
C ARG A 102 -0.42 10.63 10.60
N VAL A 103 -1.66 10.31 10.27
CA VAL A 103 -2.07 10.05 8.88
C VAL A 103 -2.15 11.38 8.13
N PRO A 104 -1.32 11.62 7.10
CA PRO A 104 -1.42 12.85 6.34
C PRO A 104 -2.75 12.94 5.59
N ASP A 105 -3.28 14.15 5.47
CA ASP A 105 -4.58 14.38 4.81
C ASP A 105 -4.59 13.94 3.35
N TRP A 106 -3.47 14.03 2.64
CA TRP A 106 -3.36 13.54 1.27
C TRP A 106 -3.49 12.02 1.17
N VAL A 107 -3.04 11.26 2.18
CA VAL A 107 -3.21 9.80 2.24
C VAL A 107 -4.66 9.43 2.55
N ALA A 108 -5.26 10.10 3.54
CA ALA A 108 -6.64 9.86 3.94
C ALA A 108 -7.67 10.35 2.90
N GLY A 109 -7.32 11.36 2.10
CA GLY A 109 -8.26 12.05 1.21
C GLY A 109 -9.37 12.74 2.02
N ALA A 110 -10.61 12.63 1.55
CA ALA A 110 -11.77 13.22 2.22
C ALA A 110 -12.32 12.34 3.39
N HIS A 111 -11.60 11.31 3.81
CA HIS A 111 -12.11 10.31 4.75
C HIS A 111 -11.65 10.57 6.20
N ALA A 112 -12.54 10.27 7.15
CA ALA A 112 -12.22 10.31 8.59
C ALA A 112 -11.42 9.08 9.06
N GLY A 113 -11.32 8.04 8.24
CA GLY A 113 -10.59 6.82 8.54
C GLY A 113 -9.43 6.55 7.58
N ILE A 114 -8.63 5.54 7.90
CA ILE A 114 -7.50 5.06 7.10
C ILE A 114 -7.63 3.56 6.84
N ALA A 115 -7.46 3.15 5.58
CA ALA A 115 -7.39 1.75 5.20
C ALA A 115 -5.99 1.21 5.45
N LEU A 116 -5.89 0.10 6.19
CA LEU A 116 -4.63 -0.52 6.57
C LEU A 116 -4.64 -2.00 6.19
N ARG A 117 -3.45 -2.54 5.90
CA ARG A 117 -3.25 -3.97 5.68
C ARG A 117 -1.90 -4.41 6.25
N VAL A 118 -1.92 -5.45 7.06
CA VAL A 118 -0.72 -6.22 7.38
C VAL A 118 -0.67 -7.41 6.41
N THR A 119 0.29 -7.40 5.50
CA THR A 119 0.32 -8.36 4.37
C THR A 119 1.01 -9.67 4.74
N ALA A 120 0.48 -10.78 4.23
CA ALA A 120 1.15 -12.09 4.23
C ALA A 120 1.95 -12.35 2.94
N HIS A 121 1.93 -11.43 1.97
CA HIS A 121 2.70 -11.56 0.74
C HIS A 121 4.17 -11.26 1.01
N GLU A 122 5.00 -12.30 0.99
CA GLU A 122 6.38 -12.19 1.47
C GLU A 122 7.23 -11.15 0.72
N PRO A 123 7.18 -11.00 -0.62
CA PRO A 123 7.85 -9.88 -1.30
C PRO A 123 7.44 -8.49 -0.79
N ALA A 124 6.14 -8.25 -0.62
CA ALA A 124 5.63 -6.97 -0.11
C ALA A 124 5.98 -6.75 1.37
N ALA A 125 5.89 -7.79 2.19
CA ALA A 125 6.27 -7.74 3.60
C ALA A 125 7.79 -7.48 3.75
N ALA A 126 8.62 -8.16 2.97
CA ALA A 126 10.06 -7.99 2.98
C ALA A 126 10.47 -6.56 2.55
N LEU A 127 9.79 -5.99 1.55
CA LEU A 127 9.96 -4.58 1.18
C LEU A 127 9.57 -3.63 2.32
N CYS A 128 8.45 -3.85 3.01
CA CYS A 128 8.04 -3.03 4.15
C CYS A 128 9.03 -3.15 5.33
N ARG A 129 9.59 -4.35 5.57
CA ARG A 129 10.66 -4.55 6.56
C ARG A 129 11.93 -3.80 6.17
N ALA A 130 12.37 -3.92 4.91
CA ALA A 130 13.55 -3.21 4.41
C ALA A 130 13.37 -1.69 4.44
N PHE A 131 12.16 -1.18 4.17
CA PHE A 131 11.81 0.23 4.32
C PHE A 131 11.76 0.68 5.79
N GLY A 132 11.28 -0.19 6.68
CA GLY A 132 11.20 0.03 8.13
C GLY A 132 9.89 0.66 8.61
N ALA A 133 8.90 0.82 7.72
CA ALA A 133 7.58 1.38 8.04
C ALA A 133 6.53 0.92 7.02
N ALA A 134 5.26 1.30 7.23
CA ALA A 134 4.22 1.06 6.24
C ALA A 134 4.41 1.95 5.00
N LEU A 135 3.99 1.42 3.85
CA LEU A 135 4.05 2.09 2.55
C LEU A 135 2.66 2.50 2.09
N VAL A 136 2.56 3.61 1.36
CA VAL A 136 1.39 3.84 0.50
C VAL A 136 1.29 2.69 -0.48
N SER A 137 0.09 2.16 -0.70
CA SER A 137 -0.13 1.07 -1.64
C SER A 137 -1.44 1.28 -2.41
N THR A 138 -1.36 1.21 -3.73
CA THR A 138 -2.54 1.27 -4.61
C THR A 138 -2.24 0.52 -5.90
N SER A 139 -3.25 0.03 -6.61
CA SER A 139 -3.04 -0.81 -7.80
C SER A 139 -2.18 -0.11 -8.87
N ALA A 140 -1.27 -0.86 -9.50
CA ALA A 140 -0.40 -0.36 -10.55
C ALA A 140 -1.14 -0.31 -11.90
N ASN A 141 -1.96 0.71 -12.08
CA ASN A 141 -2.63 1.03 -13.35
C ASN A 141 -3.00 2.52 -13.43
N PRO A 142 -2.98 3.10 -14.64
CA PRO A 142 -3.68 4.35 -14.92
C PRO A 142 -5.18 4.24 -14.64
N HIS A 143 -5.83 5.36 -14.36
CA HIS A 143 -7.26 5.40 -14.12
C HIS A 143 -8.05 4.78 -15.29
N GLY A 144 -8.98 3.88 -14.97
CA GLY A 144 -9.79 3.15 -15.96
C GLY A 144 -9.13 1.92 -16.60
N GLN A 145 -7.82 1.71 -16.42
CA GLN A 145 -7.12 0.52 -16.93
C GLN A 145 -7.15 -0.66 -15.93
N PRO A 146 -7.03 -1.92 -16.37
CA PRO A 146 -6.90 -3.05 -15.46
C PRO A 146 -5.57 -2.98 -14.68
N PRO A 147 -5.52 -3.45 -13.42
CA PRO A 147 -4.27 -3.54 -12.66
C PRO A 147 -3.20 -4.39 -13.37
N ALA A 148 -1.95 -3.94 -13.32
CA ALA A 148 -0.83 -4.74 -13.81
C ALA A 148 -0.71 -6.05 -13.02
N ARG A 149 -0.43 -7.15 -13.72
CA ARG A 149 -0.20 -8.48 -13.12
C ARG A 149 1.21 -9.02 -13.38
N SER A 150 2.08 -8.21 -13.96
CA SER A 150 3.50 -8.51 -14.12
C SER A 150 4.32 -7.23 -14.10
N ALA A 151 5.63 -7.39 -13.88
CA ALA A 151 6.62 -6.32 -13.97
C ALA A 151 6.57 -5.62 -15.33
N GLU A 152 6.44 -6.39 -16.41
CA GLU A 152 6.39 -5.88 -17.79
C GLU A 152 5.17 -5.01 -18.04
N VAL A 153 4.00 -5.42 -17.53
CA VAL A 153 2.76 -4.62 -17.68
C VAL A 153 2.88 -3.33 -16.88
N ALA A 154 3.41 -3.36 -15.66
CA ALA A 154 3.65 -2.16 -14.87
C ALA A 154 4.64 -1.21 -15.56
N ALA A 155 5.74 -1.75 -16.10
CA ALA A 155 6.69 -0.99 -16.89
C ALA A 155 6.07 -0.44 -18.19
N GLY A 156 5.15 -1.17 -18.83
CA GLY A 156 4.42 -0.71 -20.01
C GLY A 156 3.47 0.45 -19.71
N TYR A 157 2.82 0.44 -18.55
CA TYR A 157 1.90 1.51 -18.15
C TYR A 157 2.59 2.82 -17.81
N PHE A 158 3.72 2.74 -17.11
CA PHE A 158 4.32 3.93 -16.51
C PHE A 158 5.70 4.26 -17.09
N GLY A 159 6.32 3.32 -17.80
CA GLY A 159 7.59 3.51 -18.51
C GLY A 159 8.63 4.23 -17.67
N PRO A 160 9.31 5.26 -18.21
CA PRO A 160 10.37 5.98 -17.51
C PRO A 160 9.87 6.86 -16.37
N ALA A 161 8.56 6.98 -16.15
CA ALA A 161 8.00 7.78 -15.08
C ALA A 161 7.99 7.05 -13.71
N LEU A 162 8.22 5.73 -13.70
CA LEU A 162 8.58 5.00 -12.48
C LEU A 162 10.05 5.16 -12.17
N ASP A 163 10.35 5.40 -10.89
CA ASP A 163 11.72 5.43 -10.40
C ASP A 163 12.27 4.02 -10.25
N GLY A 164 11.45 3.08 -9.78
CA GLY A 164 11.84 1.68 -9.60
C GLY A 164 10.72 0.68 -9.86
N LEU A 165 11.13 -0.56 -10.08
CA LEU A 165 10.27 -1.73 -10.15
C LEU A 165 10.91 -2.91 -9.43
N LEU A 166 10.17 -3.52 -8.50
CA LEU A 166 10.53 -4.79 -7.87
C LEU A 166 9.93 -5.93 -8.68
N ASP A 167 10.79 -6.71 -9.33
CA ASP A 167 10.41 -7.89 -10.11
C ASP A 167 10.43 -9.12 -9.21
N ALA A 168 9.24 -9.50 -8.74
CA ALA A 168 9.02 -10.70 -7.94
C ALA A 168 7.61 -11.28 -8.19
N PRO A 169 7.36 -12.53 -7.78
CA PRO A 169 6.07 -13.18 -8.01
C PRO A 169 4.91 -12.50 -7.25
N LEU A 170 3.73 -12.49 -7.88
CA LEU A 170 2.47 -12.24 -7.19
C LEU A 170 2.13 -13.39 -6.22
N GLY A 171 1.19 -13.15 -5.33
CA GLY A 171 0.53 -14.22 -4.58
C GLY A 171 -0.53 -14.96 -5.41
N ASP A 172 -1.18 -15.93 -4.78
CA ASP A 172 -2.18 -16.80 -5.41
C ASP A 172 -3.59 -16.19 -5.48
N GLN A 173 -3.77 -14.95 -5.01
CA GLN A 173 -5.10 -14.34 -4.97
C GLN A 173 -5.56 -13.92 -6.37
N ALA A 174 -6.76 -14.34 -6.74
CA ALA A 174 -7.34 -13.98 -8.03
C ALA A 174 -7.82 -12.53 -8.09
N ARG A 175 -8.12 -11.91 -6.95
CA ARG A 175 -8.72 -10.58 -6.83
C ARG A 175 -8.07 -9.77 -5.70
N PRO A 176 -8.11 -8.42 -5.76
CA PRO A 176 -7.68 -7.56 -4.66
C PRO A 176 -8.43 -7.84 -3.35
N SER A 177 -7.87 -7.35 -2.24
CA SER A 177 -8.46 -7.50 -0.91
C SER A 177 -9.84 -6.81 -0.79
N VAL A 178 -10.71 -7.45 -0.01
CA VAL A 178 -11.95 -6.85 0.48
C VAL A 178 -11.58 -5.79 1.53
N ILE A 179 -12.24 -4.63 1.44
CA ILE A 179 -12.10 -3.54 2.41
C ILE A 179 -13.31 -3.55 3.34
N ARG A 180 -13.05 -3.62 4.65
CA ARG A 180 -14.07 -3.60 5.70
C ARG A 180 -13.83 -2.45 6.66
N ASP A 181 -14.91 -1.89 7.21
CA ASP A 181 -14.83 -0.98 8.35
C ASP A 181 -14.57 -1.78 9.63
N ALA A 182 -13.56 -1.41 10.42
CA ALA A 182 -13.17 -2.16 11.60
C ALA A 182 -14.22 -2.13 12.71
N LEU A 183 -14.91 -1.00 12.91
CA LEU A 183 -15.86 -0.82 14.01
C LEU A 183 -17.20 -1.52 13.74
N THR A 184 -17.65 -1.52 12.49
CA THR A 184 -18.97 -2.02 12.09
C THR A 184 -18.91 -3.37 11.37
N GLY A 185 -17.75 -3.78 10.86
CA GLY A 185 -17.58 -4.96 10.01
C GLY A 185 -18.14 -4.81 8.59
N ALA A 186 -18.70 -3.63 8.26
CA ALA A 186 -19.35 -3.36 6.99
C ALA A 186 -18.36 -3.50 5.81
N ILE A 187 -18.79 -4.16 4.73
CA ILE A 187 -17.99 -4.26 3.50
C ILE A 187 -18.13 -2.94 2.74
N ILE A 188 -17.00 -2.26 2.55
CA ILE A 188 -16.92 -1.00 1.80
C ILE A 188 -16.59 -1.27 0.32
N ARG A 189 -15.81 -2.32 0.05
CA ARG A 189 -15.46 -2.74 -1.31
C ARG A 189 -15.13 -4.23 -1.35
N SER A 190 -15.63 -4.93 -2.37
CA SER A 190 -15.40 -6.36 -2.66
C SER A 190 -14.83 -6.57 -4.06
#